data_AF-A0A7S1JNF9-F1
#
_entry.id   AF-A0A7S1JNF9-F1
#
_cell.length_a   1.000
_cell.length_b   1.000
_cell.length_c   1.000
_cell.angle_alpha   90.00
_cell.angle_beta   90.00
_cell.angle_gamma   90.00
#
_symmetry.space_group_name_H-M   'P 1'
#
loop_
_entity.id
_entity.type
_entity.pdbx_description
1 polymer ?
#
loop_
_entity_poly.entity_id
_entity_poly.type
_entity_poly.pdbx_seq_one_letter_code
_entity_poly.pdbx_strand_id
1 'polypeptide(L)'
;CRGALVGGVNLMLSPHVFIALCQARMLSPDCKCQTFDAKASGYVRGEGACAVVLRRASDVEAMKLRRLATVVGSSTNHDGRSASLTAPSGPAQQEAIKEALKQAGVKPSAMSYIETHG
;
A
#
# COMPACT_ATOMS: atom_id res chain seq x y z
N CYS A 1 16.70 1.40 16.23
CA CYS A 1 16.67 0.05 16.81
C CYS A 1 17.63 -0.89 16.05
N ARG A 2 17.92 -2.11 16.55
CA ARG A 2 18.73 -3.13 15.83
C ARG A 2 17.88 -4.03 14.92
N GLY A 3 16.58 -4.05 15.15
CA GLY A 3 15.57 -4.62 14.26
C GLY A 3 14.22 -4.00 14.62
N ALA A 4 13.27 -4.12 13.70
CA ALA A 4 11.91 -3.63 13.89
C ALA A 4 10.92 -4.72 13.51
N LEU A 5 9.90 -4.94 14.33
CA LEU A 5 8.70 -5.65 13.93
C LEU A 5 7.74 -4.62 13.34
N VAL A 6 7.35 -4.81 12.08
CA VAL A 6 6.44 -3.92 11.35
C VAL A 6 5.25 -4.75 10.91
N GLY A 7 4.04 -4.27 11.15
CA GLY A 7 2.84 -5.03 10.81
C GLY A 7 1.61 -4.15 10.75
N GLY A 8 0.52 -4.77 10.31
CA GLY A 8 -0.80 -4.16 10.21
C GLY A 8 -1.88 -5.20 10.48
N VAL A 9 -3.00 -4.73 11.02
CA VAL A 9 -4.19 -5.54 11.27
C VAL A 9 -5.42 -4.74 10.88
N ASN A 10 -6.36 -5.40 10.21
CA ASN A 10 -7.69 -4.86 9.94
C ASN A 10 -8.73 -5.92 10.26
N LEU A 11 -9.66 -5.59 11.15
CA LEU A 11 -10.80 -6.42 11.55
C LEU A 11 -12.09 -5.60 11.44
N MET A 12 -13.16 -6.24 11.00
CA MET A 12 -14.50 -5.70 10.82
C MET A 12 -15.39 -6.11 11.98
N LEU A 13 -15.03 -5.63 13.18
CA LEU A 13 -15.71 -6.00 14.44
C LEU A 13 -17.07 -5.33 14.65
N SER A 14 -17.47 -4.44 13.75
CA SER A 14 -18.72 -3.69 13.83
C SER A 14 -19.26 -3.36 12.43
N PRO A 15 -20.60 -3.36 12.25
CA PRO A 15 -21.22 -2.98 10.98
C PRO A 15 -21.16 -1.48 10.68
N HIS A 16 -20.88 -0.61 11.67
CA HIS A 16 -20.99 0.85 11.50
C HIS A 16 -20.10 1.40 10.38
N VAL A 17 -18.87 0.89 10.26
CA VAL A 17 -17.95 1.30 9.18
C VAL A 17 -18.50 0.86 7.82
N PHE A 18 -19.13 -0.32 7.74
CA PHE A 18 -19.74 -0.81 6.52
C PHE A 18 -20.91 0.10 6.08
N ILE A 19 -21.78 0.46 7.04
CA ILE A 19 -22.91 1.37 6.80
C ILE A 19 -22.41 2.74 6.31
N ALA A 20 -21.40 3.32 6.96
CA ALA A 20 -20.83 4.61 6.57
C ALA A 20 -20.24 4.58 5.16
N LEU A 21 -19.52 3.52 4.80
CA LEU A 21 -18.91 3.38 3.47
C LEU A 21 -19.96 3.12 2.37
N CYS A 22 -21.04 2.40 2.68
CA CYS A 22 -22.21 2.28 1.78
C CYS A 22 -22.86 3.66 1.54
N GLN A 23 -23.08 4.44 2.60
CA GLN A 23 -23.65 5.79 2.49
C GLN A 23 -22.76 6.72 1.67
N ALA A 24 -21.43 6.59 1.80
CA ALA A 24 -20.45 7.31 1.00
C ALA A 24 -20.29 6.75 -0.43
N ARG A 25 -21.03 5.70 -0.82
CA ARG A 25 -20.96 5.03 -2.12
C ARG A 25 -19.56 4.53 -2.49
N MET A 26 -18.78 4.10 -1.50
CA MET A 26 -17.42 3.59 -1.71
C MET A 26 -17.38 2.08 -1.99
N LEU A 27 -18.41 1.33 -1.57
CA LEU A 27 -18.45 -0.12 -1.69
C LEU A 27 -19.14 -0.58 -2.98
N SER A 28 -18.56 -1.59 -3.63
CA SER A 28 -19.17 -2.20 -4.81
C SER A 28 -20.40 -3.03 -4.43
N PRO A 29 -21.55 -2.85 -5.13
CA PRO A 29 -22.74 -3.68 -4.93
C PRO A 29 -22.55 -5.13 -5.40
N ASP A 30 -21.58 -5.37 -6.30
CA ASP A 30 -21.26 -6.71 -6.83
C ASP A 30 -20.31 -7.50 -5.90
N CYS A 31 -19.96 -6.91 -4.75
CA CYS A 31 -19.06 -7.48 -3.76
C CYS A 31 -17.70 -7.92 -4.33
N LYS A 32 -17.14 -7.16 -5.27
CA LYS A 32 -15.80 -7.40 -5.84
C LYS A 32 -15.02 -6.11 -6.03
N CYS A 33 -13.70 -6.18 -5.80
CA CYS A 33 -12.77 -5.19 -6.36
C CYS A 33 -12.49 -5.59 -7.81
N GLN A 34 -13.05 -4.85 -8.76
CA GLN A 34 -12.84 -5.08 -10.20
C GLN A 34 -11.72 -4.17 -10.71
N THR A 35 -10.52 -4.33 -10.13
CA THR A 35 -9.33 -3.55 -10.46
C THR A 35 -9.09 -3.47 -11.98
N PHE A 36 -8.96 -2.25 -12.50
CA PHE A 36 -8.81 -1.92 -13.93
C PHE A 36 -9.94 -2.35 -14.88
N ASP A 37 -11.06 -2.88 -14.36
CA ASP A 37 -12.23 -3.19 -15.19
C ASP A 37 -13.07 -1.92 -15.46
N ALA A 38 -13.58 -1.79 -16.69
CA ALA A 38 -14.47 -0.68 -17.06
C ALA A 38 -15.79 -0.68 -16.26
N LYS A 39 -16.17 -1.80 -15.66
CA LYS A 39 -17.36 -1.98 -14.82
C LYS A 39 -17.10 -1.74 -13.33
N ALA A 40 -15.87 -1.36 -12.95
CA ALA A 40 -15.51 -1.12 -11.55
C ALA A 40 -16.45 -0.09 -10.90
N SER A 41 -17.05 -0.48 -9.78
CA SER A 41 -18.15 0.24 -9.13
C SER A 41 -17.92 0.54 -7.64
N GLY A 42 -16.68 0.38 -7.16
CA GLY A 42 -16.28 0.51 -5.76
C GLY A 42 -15.34 -0.62 -5.34
N TYR A 43 -14.98 -0.68 -4.06
CA TYR A 43 -14.15 -1.75 -3.51
C TYR A 43 -14.96 -2.64 -2.54
N VAL A 44 -14.35 -3.73 -2.08
CA VAL A 44 -14.85 -4.51 -0.95
C VAL A 44 -13.87 -4.55 0.19
N ARG A 45 -14.41 -4.53 1.42
CA ARG A 45 -13.58 -4.60 2.63
C ARG A 45 -13.08 -6.03 2.83
N GLY A 46 -11.83 -6.16 3.26
CA GLY A 46 -11.21 -7.43 3.65
C GLY A 46 -10.65 -7.35 5.07
N GLU A 47 -10.56 -8.49 5.75
CA GLU A 47 -9.85 -8.62 7.02
C GLU A 47 -8.47 -9.24 6.80
N GLY A 48 -7.56 -8.98 7.72
CA GLY A 48 -6.23 -9.59 7.67
C GLY A 48 -5.30 -9.04 8.74
N ALA A 49 -4.26 -9.81 9.04
CA ALA A 49 -3.16 -9.39 9.88
C ALA A 49 -1.85 -9.89 9.27
N CYS A 50 -0.81 -9.05 9.30
CA CYS A 50 0.51 -9.42 8.83
C CYS A 50 1.60 -8.73 9.65
N ALA A 51 2.78 -9.34 9.66
CA ALA A 51 3.97 -8.72 10.20
C ALA A 51 5.23 -9.20 9.49
N VAL A 52 6.23 -8.32 9.43
CA VAL A 52 7.57 -8.58 8.93
C VAL A 52 8.60 -8.07 9.93
N VAL A 53 9.77 -8.70 9.93
CA VAL A 53 10.90 -8.24 10.73
C VAL A 53 11.91 -7.59 9.81
N LEU A 54 12.17 -6.31 10.05
CA LEU A 54 13.21 -5.55 9.34
C LEU A 54 14.51 -5.58 10.15
N ARG A 55 15.60 -5.83 9.46
CA ARG A 55 16.97 -5.71 9.97
C ARG A 55 17.86 -5.08 8.92
N ARG A 56 18.98 -4.49 9.37
CA ARG A 56 20.02 -4.03 8.44
C ARG A 56 20.60 -5.23 7.70
N ALA A 57 20.93 -5.03 6.42
CA ALA A 57 21.51 -6.07 5.59
C ALA A 57 22.80 -6.65 6.21
N SER A 58 23.64 -5.81 6.81
CA SER A 58 24.87 -6.21 7.53
C SER A 58 24.61 -7.23 8.64
N ASP A 59 23.52 -7.03 9.41
CA ASP A 59 23.19 -7.91 10.53
C ASP A 59 22.65 -9.24 10.02
N VAL A 60 21.90 -9.22 8.92
CA VAL A 60 21.41 -10.44 8.24
C VAL A 60 22.59 -11.29 7.76
N GLU A 61 23.61 -10.68 7.16
CA GLU A 61 24.82 -11.40 6.73
C GLU A 61 25.64 -11.92 7.92
N ALA A 62 25.95 -11.05 8.88
CA ALA A 62 26.79 -11.41 10.04
C ALA A 62 26.17 -12.53 10.89
N MET A 63 24.84 -12.51 11.04
CA MET A 63 24.10 -13.52 11.79
C MET A 63 23.60 -14.68 10.93
N LYS A 64 23.91 -14.71 9.62
CA LYS A 64 23.46 -15.73 8.65
C LYS A 64 21.94 -15.96 8.71
N LEU A 65 21.17 -14.89 8.84
CA LEU A 65 19.71 -14.95 8.86
C LEU A 65 19.17 -15.15 7.45
N ARG A 66 18.02 -15.82 7.33
CA ARG A 66 17.32 -15.93 6.04
C ARG A 66 16.81 -14.56 5.60
N ARG A 67 17.25 -14.09 4.44
CA ARG A 67 16.71 -12.90 3.75
C ARG A 67 15.52 -13.31 2.87
N LEU A 68 14.38 -12.65 3.03
CA LEU A 68 13.21 -12.85 2.16
C LEU A 68 13.20 -11.86 1.00
N ALA A 69 13.48 -10.58 1.29
CA ALA A 69 13.59 -9.50 0.34
C ALA A 69 14.46 -8.36 0.92
N THR A 70 14.80 -7.38 0.08
CA THR A 70 15.48 -6.15 0.48
C THR A 70 14.59 -4.96 0.17
N VAL A 71 14.30 -4.13 1.18
CA VAL A 71 13.67 -2.83 0.97
C VAL A 71 14.76 -1.86 0.52
N VAL A 72 14.70 -1.43 -0.74
CA VAL A 72 15.71 -0.56 -1.35
C VAL A 72 15.36 0.92 -1.27
N GLY A 73 14.07 1.26 -1.16
CA GLY A 73 13.59 2.63 -1.01
C GLY A 73 12.12 2.65 -0.61
N SER A 74 11.68 3.73 0.00
CA SER A 74 10.29 3.94 0.41
C SER A 74 9.98 5.43 0.45
N SER A 75 8.78 5.83 0.08
CA SER A 75 8.34 7.23 0.14
C SER A 75 6.89 7.32 0.59
N THR A 76 6.55 8.42 1.26
CA THR A 76 5.20 8.76 1.68
C THR A 76 4.98 10.26 1.47
N ASN A 77 3.82 10.65 0.96
CA ASN A 77 3.41 12.04 0.86
C ASN A 77 1.89 12.16 1.11
N HIS A 78 1.30 13.30 0.77
CA HIS A 78 -0.12 13.59 0.93
C HIS A 78 -0.68 14.18 -0.37
N ASP A 79 -1.92 13.83 -0.72
CA ASP A 79 -2.58 14.32 -1.95
C ASP A 79 -2.71 15.85 -1.99
N GLY A 80 -2.75 16.47 -0.82
CA GLY A 80 -2.83 17.93 -0.67
C GLY A 80 -4.20 18.44 -1.12
N ARG A 81 -4.22 19.51 -1.91
CA ARG A 81 -5.46 20.04 -2.49
C ARG A 81 -5.86 19.20 -3.70
N SER A 82 -6.95 18.45 -3.57
CA SER A 82 -7.55 17.62 -4.62
C SER A 82 -8.99 18.08 -4.95
N ALA A 83 -9.64 17.42 -5.90
CA ALA A 83 -11.00 17.72 -6.34
C ALA A 83 -12.05 17.55 -5.22
N SER A 84 -11.78 16.68 -4.25
CA SER A 84 -12.53 16.54 -3.00
C SER A 84 -11.61 16.00 -1.91
N LEU A 85 -12.08 15.97 -0.66
CA LEU A 85 -11.31 15.44 0.48
C LEU A 85 -10.85 13.99 0.28
N THR A 86 -11.62 13.19 -0.46
CA THR A 86 -11.34 11.77 -0.69
C THR A 86 -10.90 11.45 -2.12
N ALA A 87 -10.79 12.46 -2.99
CA ALA A 87 -10.38 12.26 -4.37
C ALA A 87 -8.86 12.09 -4.44
N PRO A 88 -8.35 11.01 -5.06
CA PRO A 88 -6.90 10.81 -5.19
C PRO A 88 -6.25 11.86 -6.09
N SER A 89 -4.96 12.14 -5.88
CA SER A 89 -4.17 13.05 -6.72
C SER A 89 -3.12 12.30 -7.54
N GLY A 90 -3.36 12.19 -8.86
CA GLY A 90 -2.41 11.58 -9.80
C GLY A 90 -1.00 12.18 -9.74
N PRO A 91 -0.84 13.52 -9.75
CA PRO A 91 0.47 14.15 -9.58
C PRO A 91 1.14 13.80 -8.24
N ALA A 92 0.40 13.79 -7.13
CA ALA A 92 0.98 13.44 -5.83
C ALA A 92 1.48 11.99 -5.79
N GLN A 93 0.70 11.06 -6.36
CA GLN A 93 1.12 9.66 -6.47
C GLN A 93 2.37 9.49 -7.35
N GLN A 94 2.45 10.20 -8.49
CA GLN A 94 3.64 10.18 -9.33
C GLN A 94 4.89 10.65 -8.59
N GLU A 95 4.78 11.72 -7.80
CA GLU A 95 5.91 12.23 -7.01
C GLU A 95 6.32 11.26 -5.90
N ALA A 96 5.37 10.61 -5.22
CA ALA A 96 5.68 9.56 -4.24
C ALA A 96 6.47 8.41 -4.88
N ILE A 97 6.03 7.94 -6.05
CA ILE A 97 6.67 6.85 -6.80
C ILE A 97 8.08 7.26 -7.26
N LYS A 98 8.24 8.46 -7.84
CA LYS A 98 9.55 8.97 -8.29
C LYS A 98 10.53 9.09 -7.13
N GLU A 99 10.08 9.60 -5.99
CA GLU A 99 10.94 9.73 -4.80
C GLU A 99 11.34 8.36 -4.25
N ALA A 100 10.43 7.38 -4.21
CA ALA A 100 10.78 6.01 -3.81
C ALA A 100 11.83 5.38 -4.75
N LEU A 101 11.68 5.56 -6.06
CA LEU A 101 12.65 5.09 -7.06
C LEU A 101 14.00 5.80 -6.94
N LYS A 102 13.99 7.11 -6.68
CA LYS A 102 15.20 7.91 -6.45
C LYS A 102 15.94 7.45 -5.20
N GLN A 103 15.25 7.22 -4.09
CA GLN A 103 15.86 6.67 -2.87
C GLN A 103 16.41 5.26 -3.10
N ALA A 104 15.72 4.45 -3.91
CA ALA A 104 16.20 3.13 -4.29
C ALA A 104 17.40 3.16 -5.25
N GLY A 105 17.64 4.27 -5.95
CA GLY A 105 18.65 4.35 -7.02
C GLY A 105 18.31 3.46 -8.22
N VAL A 106 17.02 3.17 -8.44
CA VAL A 106 16.56 2.22 -9.48
C VAL A 106 15.82 2.95 -10.60
N LYS A 107 16.09 2.58 -11.84
CA LYS A 107 15.36 3.08 -13.01
C LYS A 107 13.99 2.38 -13.14
N PRO A 108 12.92 3.07 -13.58
CA PRO A 108 11.61 2.45 -13.79
C PRO A 108 11.66 1.19 -14.66
N SER A 109 12.50 1.18 -15.69
CA SER A 109 12.67 0.06 -16.62
C SER A 109 13.25 -1.22 -15.99
N ALA A 110 13.75 -1.15 -14.76
CA ALA A 110 14.23 -2.32 -14.03
C ALA A 110 13.12 -3.01 -13.23
N MET A 111 11.91 -2.44 -13.16
CA MET A 111 10.78 -3.05 -12.48
C MET A 111 10.11 -4.10 -13.37
N SER A 112 9.94 -5.31 -12.85
CA SER A 112 9.26 -6.41 -13.56
C SER A 112 7.80 -6.57 -13.13
N TYR A 113 7.42 -5.97 -12.00
CA TYR A 113 6.09 -6.10 -11.42
C TYR A 113 5.74 -4.86 -10.59
N ILE A 114 4.46 -4.51 -10.55
CA ILE A 114 3.91 -3.44 -9.72
C ILE A 114 2.68 -4.00 -9.00
N GLU A 115 2.74 -4.06 -7.69
CA GLU A 115 1.56 -4.30 -6.85
C GLU A 115 0.83 -2.97 -6.70
N THR A 116 -0.34 -2.82 -7.33
CA THR A 116 -1.12 -1.59 -7.32
C THR A 116 -2.05 -1.52 -6.11
N HIS A 117 -2.56 -0.33 -5.79
CA HIS A 117 -3.57 -0.17 -4.74
C HIS A 117 -4.92 -0.79 -5.12
N GLY A 118 -5.29 -0.62 -6.40
CA GLY A 118 -6.52 -1.04 -7.06
C GLY A 118 -6.22 -0.93 -8.53
#